data_AF-X1PFI0-F1
#
_entry.id   AF-X1PFI0-F1
#
_cell.length_a   1.000
_cell.length_b   1.000
_cell.length_c   1.000
_cell.angle_alpha   90.00
_cell.angle_beta   90.00
_cell.angle_gamma   90.00
#
_symmetry.space_group_name_H-M   'P 1'
#
loop_
_entity.id
_entity.type
_entity.pdbx_description
1 polymer ?
#
loop_
_entity_poly.entity_id
_entity_poly.type
_entity_poly.pdbx_seq_one_letter_code
_entity_poly.pdbx_strand_id
1 'polypeptide(L)'
;LPEVSLVAILDADKEGFLRSKEALIQTMGRAARHIDGHVIMYADTATNSMAGAMKETQRRRQIQEAYNKEHGITPQGIRKAIRDITERVKAVAETRTPYIAEAPITKEDVARLIKELEAQMKTTARSLEFEKAALLRDRIIELRKEFAEDLSTSPPLSPSPLKERGKRL
;
A
#
# COMPACT_ATOMS: atom_id res chain seq x y z
N LEU A 1 1.05 -6.12 9.46
CA LEU A 1 0.43 -4.78 9.47
C LEU A 1 -1.03 -4.99 9.86
N PRO A 2 -1.54 -4.38 10.94
CA PRO A 2 -2.95 -4.51 11.34
C PRO A 2 -3.95 -4.08 10.26
N GLU A 3 -3.50 -3.29 9.28
CA GLU A 3 -4.30 -2.70 8.21
C GLU A 3 -4.50 -3.63 7.01
N VAL A 4 -3.74 -4.72 6.92
CA VAL A 4 -3.78 -5.63 5.76
C VAL A 4 -4.95 -6.60 5.94
N SER A 5 -6.02 -6.38 5.20
CA SER A 5 -7.21 -7.24 5.17
C SER A 5 -7.12 -8.37 4.15
N LEU A 6 -6.30 -8.24 3.10
CA LEU A 6 -6.21 -9.23 2.02
C LEU A 6 -4.75 -9.56 1.69
N VAL A 7 -4.46 -10.86 1.57
CA VAL A 7 -3.20 -11.38 1.03
C VAL A 7 -3.51 -12.23 -0.20
N ALA A 8 -3.00 -11.82 -1.36
CA ALA A 8 -3.09 -12.59 -2.59
C ALA A 8 -1.76 -13.30 -2.87
N ILE A 9 -1.80 -14.62 -3.07
CA ILE A 9 -0.66 -15.44 -3.45
C ILE A 9 -0.84 -15.87 -4.90
N LEU A 10 -0.06 -15.26 -5.80
CA LEU A 10 0.00 -15.64 -7.21
C LEU A 10 0.88 -16.87 -7.40
N ASP A 11 0.55 -17.68 -8.41
CA ASP A 11 1.29 -18.91 -8.74
C ASP A 11 1.49 -19.80 -7.50
N ALA A 12 0.39 -20.05 -6.78
CA ALA A 12 0.44 -20.76 -5.51
C ALA A 12 0.75 -22.26 -5.66
N ASP A 13 0.56 -22.82 -6.85
CA ASP A 13 0.83 -24.21 -7.21
C ASP A 13 2.24 -24.47 -7.73
N LYS A 14 3.05 -23.42 -7.94
CA LYS A 14 4.46 -23.56 -8.33
C LYS A 14 5.29 -23.98 -7.12
N GLU A 15 5.36 -25.28 -6.88
CA GLU A 15 6.13 -25.84 -5.78
C GLU A 15 7.60 -25.42 -5.82
N GLY A 16 8.20 -25.29 -4.63
CA GLY A 16 9.54 -24.78 -4.44
C GLY A 16 9.65 -24.09 -3.08
N PHE A 17 10.80 -23.47 -2.80
CA PHE A 17 11.07 -22.85 -1.50
C PHE A 17 10.01 -21.80 -1.09
N LEU A 18 9.57 -20.96 -2.04
CA LEU A 18 8.60 -19.89 -1.78
C LEU A 18 7.14 -20.36 -1.67
N ARG A 19 6.86 -21.61 -2.02
CA ARG A 19 5.52 -22.23 -2.00
C ARG A 19 5.50 -23.53 -1.20
N SER A 20 6.50 -23.73 -0.35
CA SER A 20 6.47 -24.78 0.66
C SER A 20 5.32 -24.55 1.64
N LYS A 21 4.89 -25.61 2.31
CA LYS A 21 3.86 -25.55 3.34
C LYS A 21 4.16 -24.45 4.38
N GLU A 22 5.40 -24.38 4.87
CA GLU A 22 5.82 -23.39 5.87
C GLU A 22 5.77 -21.95 5.32
N ALA A 23 6.23 -21.74 4.09
CA ALA A 23 6.23 -20.43 3.45
C ALA A 23 4.79 -19.91 3.21
N LEU A 24 3.89 -20.80 2.78
CA LEU A 24 2.48 -20.48 2.62
C LEU A 24 1.83 -20.10 3.94
N ILE A 25 2.06 -20.87 5.02
CA ILE A 25 1.54 -20.56 6.36
C ILE A 25 2.02 -19.18 6.83
N GLN A 26 3.31 -18.87 6.67
CA GLN A 26 3.86 -17.58 7.06
C GLN A 26 3.26 -16.41 6.26
N THR A 27 3.06 -16.61 4.96
CA THR A 27 2.47 -15.62 4.06
C THR A 27 1.01 -15.36 4.44
N MET A 28 0.21 -16.41 4.67
CA MET A 28 -1.16 -16.31 5.17
C MET A 28 -1.25 -15.60 6.53
N GLY A 29 -0.27 -15.86 7.42
CA GLY A 29 -0.20 -15.23 8.73
C GLY A 29 -0.07 -13.69 8.69
N ARG A 30 0.26 -13.10 7.54
CA ARG A 30 0.25 -11.64 7.37
C ARG A 30 -1.17 -11.05 7.45
N ALA A 31 -2.20 -11.80 7.02
CA ALA A 31 -3.61 -11.39 7.08
C ALA A 31 -4.25 -11.58 8.46
N ALA A 32 -3.67 -12.44 9.31
CA ALA A 32 -4.25 -12.82 10.61
C ALA A 32 -4.30 -11.68 11.66
N ARG A 33 -3.77 -10.49 11.33
CA ARG A 33 -3.80 -9.31 12.21
C ARG A 33 -5.02 -8.42 11.98
N HIS A 34 -5.84 -8.73 10.98
CA HIS A 34 -7.06 -8.00 10.64
C HIS A 34 -8.29 -8.88 10.94
N ILE A 35 -9.40 -8.26 11.35
CA ILE A 35 -10.63 -8.97 11.70
C ILE A 35 -11.24 -9.69 10.48
N ASP A 36 -11.28 -8.99 9.36
CA ASP A 36 -11.70 -9.53 8.05
C ASP A 36 -10.51 -10.06 7.23
N GLY A 37 -9.46 -10.54 7.90
CA GLY A 37 -8.27 -11.05 7.25
C GLY A 37 -8.60 -12.21 6.30
N HIS A 38 -8.30 -12.04 5.01
CA HIS A 38 -8.59 -13.01 3.97
C HIS A 38 -7.33 -13.33 3.14
N VAL A 39 -7.29 -14.56 2.62
CA VAL A 39 -6.20 -15.02 1.75
C VAL A 39 -6.81 -15.61 0.50
N ILE A 40 -6.32 -15.17 -0.66
CA ILE A 40 -6.67 -15.75 -1.97
C ILE A 40 -5.41 -16.38 -2.56
N MET A 41 -5.51 -17.65 -2.96
CA MET A 41 -4.43 -18.38 -3.62
C MET A 41 -4.83 -18.65 -5.06
N TYR A 42 -4.12 -18.06 -6.01
CA TYR A 42 -4.31 -18.31 -7.43
C TYR A 42 -3.45 -19.49 -7.85
N ALA A 43 -4.09 -20.56 -8.31
CA ALA A 43 -3.46 -21.82 -8.68
C ALA A 43 -4.36 -22.57 -9.65
N ASP A 44 -3.75 -23.34 -10.56
CA ASP A 44 -4.48 -24.26 -11.43
C ASP A 44 -4.77 -25.57 -10.70
N THR A 45 -3.87 -25.98 -9.80
CA THR A 45 -3.99 -27.24 -9.04
C THR A 45 -3.77 -27.06 -7.55
N ALA A 46 -4.47 -27.84 -6.73
CA ALA A 46 -4.25 -27.85 -5.29
C ALA A 46 -3.10 -28.80 -4.94
N THR A 47 -1.92 -28.25 -4.64
CA THR A 47 -0.73 -29.05 -4.28
C THR A 47 -0.80 -29.58 -2.85
N ASN A 48 0.05 -30.55 -2.52
CA ASN A 48 0.16 -31.09 -1.16
C ASN A 48 0.60 -30.01 -0.16
N SER A 49 1.48 -29.10 -0.58
CA SER A 49 1.92 -27.96 0.23
C SER A 49 0.76 -27.02 0.54
N MET A 50 -0.07 -26.70 -0.46
CA MET A 50 -1.26 -25.88 -0.28
C MET A 50 -2.29 -26.56 0.63
N ALA A 51 -2.62 -27.83 0.38
CA ALA A 51 -3.57 -28.59 1.19
C ALA A 51 -3.11 -28.68 2.65
N GLY A 52 -1.82 -28.94 2.88
CA GLY A 52 -1.21 -28.97 4.20
C GLY A 52 -1.26 -27.62 4.91
N ALA A 53 -1.04 -26.53 4.19
CA ALA A 53 -1.09 -25.17 4.73
C ALA A 53 -2.53 -24.76 5.08
N MET A 54 -3.49 -24.99 4.18
CA MET A 54 -4.92 -24.72 4.41
C MET A 54 -5.47 -25.51 5.59
N LYS A 55 -5.12 -26.80 5.70
CA LYS A 55 -5.56 -27.65 6.82
C LYS A 55 -5.06 -27.13 8.16
N GLU A 56 -3.79 -26.71 8.24
CA GLU A 56 -3.23 -26.17 9.48
C GLU A 56 -3.84 -24.82 9.85
N THR A 57 -4.06 -23.94 8.87
CA THR A 57 -4.75 -22.65 9.09
C THR A 57 -6.18 -22.88 9.58
N GLN A 58 -6.92 -23.80 8.96
CA GLN A 58 -8.30 -24.11 9.37
C GLN A 58 -8.36 -24.72 10.77
N ARG A 59 -7.45 -25.65 11.09
CA ARG A 59 -7.36 -26.25 12.42
C ARG A 59 -7.13 -25.19 13.50
N ARG A 60 -6.21 -24.24 13.27
CA ARG A 60 -5.94 -23.13 14.21
C ARG A 60 -7.15 -22.23 14.37
N ARG A 61 -7.82 -21.87 13.26
CA ARG A 61 -9.01 -21.03 13.27
C ARG A 61 -10.14 -21.67 14.08
N GLN A 62 -10.41 -22.95 13.90
CA GLN A 62 -11.44 -23.67 14.66
C GLN A 62 -11.17 -23.66 16.17
N ILE A 63 -9.93 -23.88 16.58
CA ILE A 63 -9.53 -23.82 18.00
C ILE A 63 -9.76 -22.40 18.56
N GLN A 64 -9.39 -21.37 17.81
CA GLN A 64 -9.58 -19.97 18.22
C GLN A 64 -11.06 -19.61 18.31
N GLU A 65 -11.88 -20.02 17.34
CA GLU A 65 -13.32 -19.78 17.33
C GLU A 65 -14.02 -20.50 18.50
N ALA A 66 -13.64 -21.75 18.79
CA ALA A 66 -14.16 -22.50 19.92
C ALA A 66 -13.80 -21.82 21.26
N TYR A 67 -12.53 -21.44 21.43
CA TYR A 67 -12.05 -20.74 22.62
C TYR A 67 -12.78 -19.39 22.81
N ASN A 68 -12.92 -18.63 21.73
CA ASN A 68 -13.62 -17.34 21.75
C ASN A 68 -15.09 -17.50 22.15
N LYS A 69 -15.78 -18.52 21.61
CA LYS A 69 -17.18 -18.81 21.95
C LYS A 69 -17.34 -19.23 23.41
N GLU A 70 -16.45 -20.07 23.92
CA GLU A 70 -16.46 -20.52 25.31
C GLU A 70 -16.21 -19.37 26.30
N HIS A 71 -15.35 -18.41 25.94
CA HIS A 71 -14.95 -17.30 26.80
C HIS A 71 -15.68 -15.98 26.50
N GLY A 72 -16.64 -15.97 25.57
CA GLY A 72 -17.36 -14.75 25.17
C GLY A 72 -16.49 -13.66 24.53
N ILE A 73 -15.36 -14.03 23.93
CA ILE A 73 -14.41 -13.10 23.32
C ILE A 73 -14.89 -12.73 21.91
N THR A 74 -15.12 -11.45 21.68
CA THR A 74 -15.37 -10.92 20.33
C THR A 74 -14.04 -10.49 19.71
N PRO A 75 -13.65 -10.99 18.52
CA PRO A 75 -12.44 -10.53 17.84
C PRO A 75 -12.48 -9.01 17.62
N GLN A 76 -11.39 -8.32 17.93
CA GLN A 76 -11.26 -6.88 17.71
C GLN A 76 -9.96 -6.58 16.97
N GLY A 77 -10.00 -5.61 16.05
CA GLY A 77 -8.80 -5.14 15.38
C GLY A 77 -7.88 -4.38 16.33
N ILE A 78 -6.57 -4.58 16.18
CA ILE A 78 -5.56 -3.83 16.96
C ILE A 78 -5.49 -2.40 16.41
N ARG A 79 -6.17 -1.44 17.05
CA ARG A 79 -6.00 -0.01 16.78
C ARG A 79 -4.74 0.48 17.48
N LYS A 80 -3.60 0.49 16.78
CA LYS A 80 -2.44 1.26 17.27
C LYS A 80 -2.80 2.75 17.21
N ALA A 81 -2.89 3.36 18.38
CA ALA A 81 -3.19 4.78 18.52
C ALA A 81 -2.14 5.62 17.78
N ILE A 82 -2.55 6.22 16.66
CA ILE A 82 -1.88 7.41 16.10
C ILE A 82 -2.31 8.59 16.99
N ARG A 83 -1.91 8.62 18.26
CA ARG A 83 -2.24 9.69 19.21
C ARG A 83 -1.01 10.58 19.42
N ASP A 84 -1.24 11.89 19.49
CA ASP A 84 -0.38 12.95 20.05
C ASP A 84 0.32 13.98 19.15
N ILE A 85 0.08 14.05 17.83
CA ILE A 85 0.70 15.11 17.00
C ILE A 85 -0.30 16.17 16.51
N THR A 86 -1.58 15.82 16.35
CA THR A 86 -2.57 16.68 15.68
C THR A 86 -2.96 17.94 16.47
N GLU A 87 -2.88 17.91 17.80
CA GLU A 87 -3.31 19.04 18.65
C GLU A 87 -2.26 20.15 18.77
N ARG A 88 -0.96 19.83 18.67
CA ARG A 88 0.13 20.82 18.73
C ARG A 88 0.30 21.62 17.43
N VAL A 89 -0.15 21.08 16.30
CA VAL A 89 0.02 21.69 14.97
C VAL A 89 -0.94 22.87 14.74
N LYS A 90 -2.11 22.90 15.40
CA LYS A 90 -3.07 24.01 15.25
C LYS A 90 -2.52 25.37 15.73
N ALA A 91 -1.58 25.38 16.68
CA ALA A 91 -1.01 26.63 17.21
C ALA A 91 0.06 27.27 16.29
N VAL A 92 0.56 26.54 15.29
CA VAL A 92 1.67 27.00 14.43
C VAL A 92 1.17 27.50 13.06
N ALA A 93 -0.08 27.20 12.71
CA ALA A 93 -0.66 27.47 11.38
C ALA A 93 -1.02 28.96 11.11
N GLU A 94 -0.94 29.86 12.09
CA GLU A 94 -1.30 31.28 11.91
C GLU A 94 -0.20 32.15 11.30
N THR A 95 0.97 31.61 10.94
CA THR A 95 2.06 32.43 10.39
C THR A 95 2.69 31.78 9.16
N ARG A 96 2.24 32.17 7.96
CA ARG A 96 3.11 32.64 6.85
C ARG A 96 2.35 32.90 5.54
N THR A 97 2.64 34.09 5.00
CA THR A 97 2.24 34.73 3.74
C THR A 97 2.77 34.03 2.47
N PRO A 98 2.17 34.32 1.28
CA PRO A 98 2.41 33.57 0.05
C PRO A 98 3.59 34.12 -0.78
N TYR A 99 4.27 33.26 -1.53
CA TYR A 99 5.19 33.65 -2.61
C TYR A 99 4.75 33.02 -3.93
N ILE A 100 4.63 33.88 -4.94
CA ILE A 100 4.35 33.58 -6.35
C ILE A 100 5.69 33.53 -7.09
N ALA A 101 5.91 32.57 -8.00
CA ALA A 101 6.66 32.78 -9.26
C ALA A 101 6.57 31.57 -10.20
N GLU A 102 6.37 31.88 -11.48
CA GLU A 102 6.07 31.03 -12.62
C GLU A 102 7.32 30.45 -13.32
N ALA A 103 7.31 29.15 -13.61
CA ALA A 103 8.00 28.50 -14.71
C ALA A 103 7.37 27.11 -14.96
N PRO A 104 7.21 26.63 -16.22
CA PRO A 104 6.63 25.32 -16.47
C PRO A 104 7.63 24.22 -16.08
N ILE A 105 7.47 23.69 -14.87
CA ILE A 105 8.31 22.62 -14.33
C ILE A 105 8.10 21.36 -15.18
N THR A 106 9.18 20.78 -15.72
CA THR A 106 9.06 19.53 -16.49
C THR A 106 8.81 18.34 -15.56
N LYS A 107 8.10 17.31 -16.03
CA LYS A 107 7.75 16.12 -15.23
C LYS A 107 9.00 15.39 -14.67
N GLU A 108 10.13 15.47 -15.37
CA GLU A 108 11.40 14.86 -14.94
C GLU A 108 12.05 15.64 -13.79
N ASP A 109 11.95 16.97 -13.81
CA ASP A 109 12.49 17.84 -12.75
C ASP A 109 11.74 17.64 -11.43
N VAL A 110 10.41 17.44 -11.50
CA VAL A 110 9.57 17.13 -10.33
C VAL A 110 9.96 15.78 -9.72
N ALA A 111 10.17 14.77 -10.55
CA ALA A 111 10.54 13.44 -10.06
C ALA A 111 11.90 13.45 -9.35
N ARG A 112 12.86 14.25 -9.86
CA ARG A 112 14.16 14.47 -9.19
C ARG A 112 13.98 15.22 -7.86
N LEU A 113 13.19 16.28 -7.86
CA LEU A 113 12.90 17.06 -6.65
C LEU A 113 12.23 16.22 -5.56
N ILE A 114 11.25 15.38 -5.91
CA ILE A 114 10.61 14.45 -4.97
C ILE A 114 11.64 13.49 -4.36
N LYS A 115 12.54 12.95 -5.18
CA LYS A 115 13.57 12.01 -4.72
C LYS A 115 14.56 12.68 -3.73
N GLU A 116 14.92 13.93 -3.99
CA GLU A 116 15.76 14.73 -3.08
C GLU A 116 15.06 15.01 -1.75
N LEU A 117 13.78 15.42 -1.80
CA LEU A 117 12.96 15.66 -0.61
C LEU A 117 12.77 14.38 0.21
N GLU A 118 12.60 13.22 -0.43
CA GLU A 118 12.52 11.92 0.26
C GLU A 118 13.82 11.56 0.98
N ALA A 119 14.98 11.84 0.35
CA ALA A 119 16.28 11.61 0.97
C ALA A 119 16.52 12.54 2.17
N GLN A 120 16.12 13.80 2.05
CA GLN A 120 16.15 14.77 3.16
C GLN A 120 15.22 14.32 4.29
N MET A 121 13.96 13.99 4.00
CA MET A 121 12.99 13.49 4.99
C MET A 121 13.54 12.30 5.78
N LYS A 122 14.17 11.35 5.10
CA LYS A 122 14.77 10.16 5.73
C LYS A 122 15.96 10.50 6.61
N THR A 123 16.76 11.49 6.22
CA THR A 123 17.89 11.98 7.02
C THR A 123 17.41 12.70 8.27
N THR A 124 16.40 13.56 8.13
CA THR A 124 15.80 14.32 9.22
C THR A 124 15.03 13.42 10.19
N ALA A 125 14.39 12.36 9.69
CA ALA A 125 13.79 11.31 10.52
C ALA A 125 14.84 10.51 11.32
N ARG A 126 16.04 10.28 10.74
CA ARG A 126 17.16 9.64 11.44
C ARG A 126 17.78 10.54 12.52
N SER A 127 17.77 11.86 12.33
CA SER A 127 18.22 12.84 13.34
C SER A 127 17.16 13.14 14.41
N LEU A 128 16.05 12.40 14.45
CA LEU A 128 14.92 12.59 15.38
C LEU A 128 14.21 13.95 15.24
N GLU A 129 14.42 14.64 14.12
CA GLU A 129 13.77 15.92 13.78
C GLU A 129 12.43 15.67 13.06
N PHE A 130 11.51 15.01 13.77
CA PHE A 130 10.27 14.49 13.17
C PHE A 130 9.33 15.57 12.62
N GLU A 131 9.37 16.78 13.16
CA GLU A 131 8.58 17.92 12.66
C GLU A 131 8.99 18.32 11.25
N LYS A 132 10.30 18.43 11.01
CA LYS A 132 10.83 18.73 9.68
C LYS A 132 10.59 17.58 8.71
N ALA A 133 10.69 16.33 9.18
CA ALA A 133 10.35 15.17 8.35
C ALA A 133 8.87 15.15 7.95
N ALA A 134 7.96 15.54 8.85
CA ALA A 134 6.53 15.65 8.54
C ALA A 134 6.25 16.73 7.49
N LEU A 135 6.87 17.92 7.62
CA LEU A 135 6.76 18.99 6.63
C LEU A 135 7.25 18.55 5.25
N LEU A 136 8.39 17.84 5.19
CA LEU A 136 8.92 17.28 3.95
C LEU A 136 7.97 16.24 3.36
N ARG A 137 7.37 15.37 4.20
CA ARG A 137 6.37 14.37 3.76
C ARG A 137 5.15 15.04 3.13
N ASP A 138 4.59 16.05 3.79
CA ASP A 138 3.38 16.71 3.33
C ASP A 138 3.65 17.49 2.03
N ARG A 139 4.84 18.10 1.91
CA ARG A 139 5.28 18.71 0.65
C ARG A 139 5.45 17.71 -0.50
N ILE A 140 5.97 16.52 -0.22
CA ILE A 140 6.06 15.43 -1.22
C ILE A 140 4.66 14.98 -1.67
N ILE A 141 3.70 14.91 -0.74
CA ILE A 141 2.31 14.53 -1.06
C ILE A 141 1.63 15.58 -1.93
N GLU A 142 1.81 16.87 -1.63
CA GLU A 142 1.31 17.98 -2.45
C GLU A 142 1.87 17.93 -3.88
N LEU A 143 3.19 17.83 -4.01
CA LEU A 143 3.84 17.73 -5.32
C LEU A 143 3.38 16.47 -6.07
N ARG A 144 3.16 15.34 -5.40
CA ARG A 144 2.61 14.16 -6.08
C ARG A 144 1.17 14.35 -6.55
N LYS A 145 0.35 15.11 -5.82
CA LYS A 145 -1.04 15.37 -6.20
C LYS A 145 -1.13 16.34 -7.38
N GLU A 146 -0.42 17.48 -7.30
CA GLU A 146 -0.41 18.49 -8.36
C GLU A 146 -0.01 17.88 -9.72
N PHE A 147 1.00 17.00 -9.73
CA PHE A 147 1.47 16.37 -10.97
C PHE A 147 0.74 15.05 -11.33
N ALA A 148 -0.10 14.50 -10.43
CA ALA A 148 -1.00 13.40 -10.75
C ALA A 148 -2.33 13.88 -11.34
N GLU A 149 -2.80 15.09 -10.98
CA GLU A 149 -3.98 15.71 -11.62
C GLU A 149 -3.71 16.11 -13.08
N ASP A 150 -2.47 16.40 -13.45
CA ASP A 150 -2.05 16.57 -14.86
C ASP A 150 -2.16 15.31 -15.72
N LEU A 151 -2.37 14.12 -15.12
CA LEU A 151 -2.65 12.88 -15.88
C LEU A 151 -4.13 12.74 -16.24
N SER A 152 -5.06 13.42 -15.55
CA SER A 152 -6.50 13.31 -15.80
C SER A 152 -7.07 14.41 -16.70
N THR A 153 -6.29 15.47 -16.97
CA THR A 153 -6.70 16.64 -17.77
C THR A 153 -6.12 16.67 -19.19
N SER A 154 -5.43 15.60 -19.62
CA SER A 154 -5.04 15.48 -21.02
C SER A 154 -6.27 15.13 -21.87
N PRO A 155 -6.62 15.92 -22.92
CA PRO A 155 -7.76 15.62 -23.77
C PRO A 155 -7.56 14.24 -24.41
N PRO A 156 -8.63 13.43 -24.58
CA PRO A 156 -8.50 12.11 -25.17
C PRO A 156 -7.85 12.26 -26.54
N LEU A 157 -6.78 11.50 -26.78
CA LEU A 157 -6.21 11.32 -28.11
C LEU A 157 -7.36 10.98 -29.05
N SER A 158 -7.69 11.92 -29.95
CA SER A 158 -8.65 11.68 -31.02
C SER A 158 -8.21 10.44 -31.79
N PRO A 159 -9.09 9.45 -32.02
CA PRO A 159 -8.70 8.28 -32.79
C PRO A 159 -8.32 8.74 -34.20
N SER A 160 -7.04 8.55 -34.55
CA SER A 160 -6.56 8.69 -35.92
C SER A 160 -7.46 7.85 -36.85
N PRO A 161 -7.96 8.41 -37.96
CA PRO A 161 -8.83 7.65 -38.85
C PRO A 161 -8.09 6.43 -39.38
N LEU A 162 -8.70 5.26 -39.16
CA LEU A 162 -8.34 3.99 -39.80
C LEU A 162 -8.17 4.23 -41.30
N LYS A 163 -6.92 4.18 -41.77
CA LYS A 163 -6.63 4.21 -43.20
C LYS A 163 -7.01 2.83 -43.74
N GLU A 164 -8.18 2.77 -44.38
CA GLU A 164 -8.66 1.59 -45.10
C GLU A 164 -7.61 1.07 -46.09
N ARG A 165 -7.59 -0.26 -46.20
CA ARG A 165 -6.79 -1.05 -47.13
C ARG A 165 -7.00 -0.58 -48.58
N GLY A 166 -5.91 -0.22 -49.25
CA GLY A 166 -5.82 -0.15 -50.71
C GLY A 166 -5.02 -1.32 -51.26
N LYS A 167 -5.72 -2.31 -51.82
CA LYS A 167 -5.18 -3.29 -52.80
C LYS A 167 -4.48 -2.56 -53.96
N ARG A 168 -3.35 -3.10 -54.44
CA ARG A 168 -2.92 -3.25 -55.85
C ARG A 168 -1.53 -3.88 -55.84
N LEU A 169 -1.43 -5.13 -56.33
CA LEU A 169 -0.87 -5.52 -57.64
C LEU A 169 0.64 -5.37 -57.68
#